data_AF-A0A1H9T9F5-F1
#
_entry.id   AF-A0A1H9T9F5-F1
#
_cell.length_a   1.000
_cell.length_b   1.000
_cell.length_c   1.000
_cell.angle_alpha   90.00
_cell.angle_beta   90.00
_cell.angle_gamma   90.00
#
_symmetry.space_group_name_H-M   'P 1'
#
loop_
_entity.id
_entity.type
_entity.pdbx_description
1 polymer ?
#
loop_
_entity_poly.entity_id
_entity_poly.type
_entity_poly.pdbx_seq_one_letter_code
_entity_poly.pdbx_strand_id
1 'polypeptide(L)'
;MLALLNIPESLIPIAKEYLQINFIGVPFIVGYYFVSTVLRTFGDSRTLLYFILAGTVVNAVLTPLLITGFDIGVAGAVYATVLAYMVSFLYSLFYVARKYSKHSFKLQIPKWTEVKTILELGIPSIIQMIVIYAGMNVILSAVNAFGVDAVVGFGAAQTLR
;
A
#
# COMPACT_ATOMS: atom_id res chain seq x y z
N MET A 1 -15.19 10.68 -13.55
CA MET A 1 -14.61 10.72 -12.19
C MET A 1 -13.44 11.70 -12.09
N LEU A 2 -12.44 11.68 -12.99
CA LEU A 2 -11.32 12.67 -12.96
C LEU A 2 -11.76 14.14 -13.16
N ALA A 3 -12.81 14.40 -13.93
CA ALA A 3 -13.36 15.76 -14.10
C ALA A 3 -14.11 16.31 -12.87
N LEU A 4 -14.47 15.45 -11.90
CA LEU A 4 -15.17 15.85 -10.67
C LEU A 4 -14.23 16.34 -9.57
N LEU A 5 -12.91 16.14 -9.73
CA LEU A 5 -11.90 16.41 -8.69
C LEU A 5 -11.23 17.79 -8.83
N ASN A 6 -11.72 18.66 -9.72
CA ASN A 6 -11.16 20.01 -9.94
C ASN A 6 -9.63 19.99 -10.18
N ILE A 7 -9.14 18.97 -10.89
CA ILE A 7 -7.72 18.79 -11.20
C ILE A 7 -7.41 19.66 -12.44
N PRO A 8 -6.31 20.45 -12.43
CA PRO A 8 -5.84 21.17 -13.61
C PRO A 8 -5.74 20.25 -14.82
N GLU A 9 -6.26 20.66 -15.98
CA GLU A 9 -6.33 19.80 -17.19
C GLU A 9 -4.95 19.24 -17.60
N SER A 10 -3.88 19.98 -17.32
CA SER A 10 -2.48 19.56 -17.55
C SER A 10 -2.05 18.34 -16.74
N LEU A 11 -2.71 18.03 -15.62
CA LEU A 11 -2.39 16.91 -14.73
C LEU A 11 -3.27 15.68 -14.99
N ILE A 12 -4.35 15.80 -15.78
CA ILE A 12 -5.24 14.68 -16.09
C ILE A 12 -4.51 13.51 -16.78
N PRO A 13 -3.61 13.72 -17.76
CA PRO A 13 -2.87 12.62 -18.39
C PRO A 13 -1.97 11.88 -17.39
N ILE A 14 -1.25 12.62 -16.56
CA ILE A 14 -0.34 12.08 -15.53
C ILE A 14 -1.14 11.30 -14.47
N ALA A 15 -2.26 11.85 -14.01
CA ALA A 15 -3.14 11.18 -13.04
C ALA A 15 -3.74 9.88 -13.61
N LYS A 16 -4.09 9.87 -14.90
CA LYS A 16 -4.61 8.67 -15.57
C LYS A 16 -3.55 7.57 -15.63
N GLU A 17 -2.35 7.90 -16.06
CA GLU A 17 -1.23 6.95 -16.13
C GLU A 17 -0.89 6.40 -14.73
N TYR A 18 -0.79 7.28 -13.73
CA TYR A 18 -0.57 6.92 -12.34
C TYR A 18 -1.61 5.91 -11.83
N LEU A 19 -2.90 6.19 -12.07
CA LEU A 19 -3.99 5.30 -11.65
C LEU A 19 -3.93 3.96 -12.39
N GLN A 20 -3.70 3.95 -13.71
CA GLN A 20 -3.64 2.72 -14.49
C GLN A 20 -2.54 1.78 -13.99
N ILE A 21 -1.34 2.30 -13.71
CA ILE A 21 -0.23 1.51 -13.17
C ILE A 21 -0.58 0.99 -11.77
N ASN A 22 -1.17 1.83 -10.92
CA ASN A 22 -1.57 1.43 -9.57
C ASN A 22 -2.61 0.31 -9.59
N PHE A 23 -3.59 0.39 -10.49
CA PHE A 23 -4.59 -0.65 -10.70
C PHE A 23 -3.99 -2.02 -11.07
N ILE A 24 -2.94 -2.04 -11.89
CA ILE A 24 -2.19 -3.27 -12.20
C ILE A 24 -1.48 -3.82 -10.95
N GLY A 25 -1.07 -2.93 -10.03
CA GLY A 25 -0.45 -3.28 -8.76
C GLY A 25 -1.39 -3.90 -7.72
N VAL A 26 -2.70 -3.62 -7.79
CA VAL A 26 -3.71 -4.06 -6.81
C VAL A 26 -3.64 -5.56 -6.49
N PRO A 27 -3.65 -6.50 -7.46
CA PRO A 27 -3.58 -7.93 -7.15
C PRO A 27 -2.32 -8.32 -6.35
N PHE A 28 -1.17 -7.70 -6.62
CA PHE A 28 0.05 -7.96 -5.86
C PHE A 28 -0.02 -7.40 -4.44
N ILE A 29 -0.60 -6.21 -4.29
CA ILE A 29 -0.81 -5.57 -2.98
C ILE A 29 -1.75 -6.44 -2.12
N VAL A 30 -2.89 -6.84 -2.68
CA VAL A 30 -3.87 -7.69 -2.00
C VAL A 30 -3.25 -9.04 -1.65
N GLY A 31 -2.54 -9.65 -2.58
CA GLY A 31 -1.83 -10.91 -2.34
C GLY A 31 -0.81 -10.80 -1.21
N TYR A 32 -0.02 -9.73 -1.18
CA TYR A 32 0.94 -9.46 -0.12
C TYR A 32 0.26 -9.30 1.24
N TYR A 33 -0.83 -8.52 1.33
CA TYR A 33 -1.59 -8.37 2.57
C TYR A 33 -2.24 -9.67 3.03
N PHE A 34 -2.70 -10.50 2.10
CA PHE A 34 -3.26 -11.81 2.41
C PHE A 34 -2.20 -12.71 3.05
N VAL A 35 -1.05 -12.88 2.41
CA VAL A 35 0.05 -13.69 2.95
C VAL A 35 0.53 -13.14 4.30
N SER A 36 0.60 -11.81 4.44
CA SER A 36 0.97 -11.15 5.68
C SER A 36 -0.02 -11.45 6.83
N THR A 37 -1.32 -11.45 6.52
CA THR A 37 -2.37 -11.80 7.48
C THR A 37 -2.27 -13.26 7.89
N VAL A 38 -2.03 -14.17 6.94
CA VAL A 38 -1.81 -15.59 7.21
C VAL A 38 -0.60 -15.82 8.11
N LEU A 39 0.55 -15.20 7.82
CA LEU A 39 1.74 -15.36 8.65
C LEU A 39 1.55 -14.77 10.06
N ARG A 40 0.82 -13.66 10.16
CA ARG A 40 0.46 -13.05 11.44
C ARG A 40 -0.45 -13.96 12.27
N THR A 41 -1.42 -14.65 11.68
CA THR A 41 -2.27 -15.60 12.42
C THR A 41 -1.52 -16.84 12.89
N PHE A 42 -0.48 -17.27 12.16
CA PHE A 42 0.45 -18.32 12.63
C PHE A 42 1.50 -17.82 13.65
N GLY A 43 1.49 -16.54 14.00
CA GLY A 43 2.46 -15.94 14.93
C GLY A 43 3.86 -15.75 14.36
N ASP A 44 4.06 -15.91 13.04
CA ASP A 44 5.36 -15.79 12.37
C ASP A 44 5.64 -14.35 11.93
N SER A 45 5.77 -13.46 12.92
CA SER A 45 6.04 -12.03 12.67
C SER A 45 7.45 -11.79 12.13
N ARG A 46 8.42 -12.67 12.43
CA ARG A 46 9.82 -12.50 11.97
C ARG A 46 9.92 -12.66 10.45
N THR A 47 9.24 -13.65 9.89
CA THR A 47 9.24 -13.87 8.45
C THR A 47 8.60 -12.70 7.71
N LEU A 48 7.49 -12.16 8.23
CA LEU A 48 6.86 -10.97 7.68
C LEU A 48 7.81 -9.76 7.61
N LEU A 49 8.63 -9.55 8.66
CA LEU A 49 9.62 -8.47 8.67
C LEU A 49 10.65 -8.61 7.55
N TYR A 50 11.10 -9.83 7.24
CA TYR A 50 12.02 -10.04 6.12
C TYR A 50 11.39 -9.70 4.76
N PHE A 51 10.09 -9.92 4.59
CA PHE A 51 9.37 -9.56 3.36
C PHE A 51 9.21 -8.05 3.22
N ILE A 52 8.88 -7.38 4.32
CA ILE A 52 8.85 -5.91 4.38
C ILE A 52 10.23 -5.37 4.02
N LEU A 53 11.29 -5.87 4.66
CA LEU A 53 12.66 -5.43 4.38
C LEU A 53 13.04 -5.62 2.91
N ALA A 54 12.76 -6.78 2.33
CA ALA A 54 13.06 -7.04 0.92
C ALA A 54 12.33 -6.05 -0.01
N GLY A 55 11.02 -5.84 0.21
CA GLY A 55 10.24 -4.87 -0.56
C GLY A 55 10.74 -3.44 -0.41
N THR A 56 11.03 -3.02 0.83
CA THR A 56 11.55 -1.69 1.12
C THR A 56 12.90 -1.45 0.46
N VAL A 57 13.81 -2.43 0.49
CA VAL A 57 15.11 -2.32 -0.19
C VAL A 57 14.93 -2.19 -1.70
N VAL A 58 14.07 -3.03 -2.31
CA VAL A 58 13.75 -2.94 -3.73
C VAL A 58 13.17 -1.56 -4.05
N ASN A 59 12.20 -1.08 -3.27
CA ASN A 59 11.58 0.23 -3.49
C ASN A 59 12.59 1.38 -3.35
N ALA A 60 13.43 1.34 -2.33
CA ALA A 60 14.43 2.37 -2.04
C ALA A 60 15.50 2.47 -3.14
N VAL A 61 15.82 1.36 -3.81
CA VAL A 61 16.77 1.35 -4.94
C VAL A 61 16.07 1.74 -6.24
N LEU A 62 14.90 1.17 -6.53
CA LEU A 62 14.20 1.39 -7.81
C LEU A 62 13.62 2.79 -7.94
N THR A 63 13.17 3.41 -6.85
CA THR A 63 12.55 4.75 -6.89
C THR A 63 13.51 5.81 -7.44
N PRO A 64 14.70 6.05 -6.85
CA PRO A 64 15.65 7.01 -7.41
C PRO A 64 16.14 6.57 -8.79
N LEU A 65 16.38 5.27 -9.01
CA LEU A 65 16.83 4.77 -10.31
C LEU A 65 15.85 5.11 -11.45
N LEU A 66 14.54 4.94 -11.23
CA LEU A 66 13.51 5.22 -12.24
C LEU A 66 13.21 6.72 -12.37
N ILE A 67 13.31 7.49 -11.28
CA ILE A 67 13.07 8.94 -11.32
C ILE A 67 14.24 9.66 -11.98
N THR A 68 15.48 9.48 -11.48
CA THR A 68 16.64 10.25 -11.95
C THR A 68 17.47 9.55 -13.01
N GLY A 69 17.46 8.21 -13.05
CA GLY A 69 18.24 7.44 -14.02
C GLY A 69 17.56 7.28 -15.38
N PHE A 70 16.24 7.10 -15.39
CA PHE A 70 15.45 6.90 -16.61
C PHE A 70 14.53 8.08 -16.97
N ASP A 71 14.55 9.16 -16.18
CA ASP A 71 13.75 10.39 -16.41
C ASP A 71 12.23 10.14 -16.57
N ILE A 72 11.72 9.08 -15.93
CA ILE A 72 10.30 8.68 -15.98
C ILE A 72 9.44 9.57 -15.04
N GLY A 73 10.08 10.48 -14.31
CA GLY A 73 9.43 11.41 -13.39
C GLY A 73 8.63 10.69 -12.30
N VAL A 74 7.50 11.28 -11.90
CA VAL A 74 6.65 10.79 -10.79
C VAL A 74 6.09 9.38 -11.05
N ALA A 75 5.87 9.00 -12.31
CA ALA A 75 5.41 7.66 -12.65
C ALA A 75 6.43 6.57 -12.24
N GLY A 76 7.74 6.89 -12.26
CA GLY A 76 8.80 6.01 -11.79
C GLY A 76 8.63 5.54 -10.34
N ALA A 77 8.09 6.39 -9.46
CA ALA A 77 7.80 6.04 -8.08
C ALA A 77 6.70 4.98 -7.96
N VAL A 78 5.66 5.05 -8.80
CA VAL A 78 4.58 4.05 -8.82
C VAL A 78 5.09 2.71 -9.31
N TYR A 79 5.88 2.70 -10.39
CA TYR A 79 6.51 1.50 -10.89
C TYR A 79 7.40 0.83 -9.85
N ALA A 80 8.25 1.60 -9.16
CA ALA A 80 9.08 1.09 -8.07
C ALA A 80 8.23 0.48 -6.93
N THR A 81 7.09 1.09 -6.61
CA THR A 81 6.18 0.62 -5.55
C THR A 81 5.48 -0.67 -5.95
N VAL A 82 4.94 -0.74 -7.17
CA VAL A 82 4.29 -1.95 -7.69
C VAL A 82 5.29 -3.10 -7.79
N LEU A 83 6.51 -2.84 -8.26
CA LEU A 83 7.57 -3.85 -8.33
C LEU A 83 8.01 -4.32 -6.94
N ALA A 84 8.12 -3.42 -5.97
CA ALA A 84 8.39 -3.80 -4.58
C ALA A 84 7.29 -4.71 -4.01
N TYR A 85 6.01 -4.37 -4.19
CA TYR A 85 4.90 -5.24 -3.79
C TYR A 85 4.91 -6.58 -4.53
N MET A 86 5.25 -6.58 -5.81
CA MET A 86 5.35 -7.80 -6.61
C MET A 86 6.47 -8.72 -6.07
N VAL A 87 7.66 -8.19 -5.78
CA VAL A 87 8.77 -8.97 -5.21
C VAL A 87 8.41 -9.49 -3.83
N SER A 88 7.86 -8.65 -2.96
CA SER A 88 7.41 -9.07 -1.62
C SER A 88 6.33 -10.14 -1.69
N PHE A 89 5.37 -9.99 -2.60
CA PHE A 89 4.32 -10.98 -2.81
C PHE A 89 4.89 -12.30 -3.28
N LEU A 90 5.69 -12.32 -4.36
CA LEU A 90 6.27 -13.53 -4.91
C LEU A 90 7.18 -14.26 -3.91
N TYR A 91 8.02 -13.51 -3.18
CA TYR A 91 8.89 -14.07 -2.16
C TYR A 91 8.08 -14.66 -1.00
N SER A 92 7.05 -13.95 -0.55
CA SER A 92 6.17 -14.42 0.53
C SER A 92 5.35 -15.65 0.12
N LEU A 93 4.84 -15.67 -1.11
CA LEU A 93 4.10 -16.79 -1.67
C LEU A 93 4.99 -18.04 -1.78
N PHE A 94 6.21 -17.88 -2.30
CA PHE A 94 7.18 -18.98 -2.39
C PHE A 94 7.53 -19.55 -1.01
N TYR A 95 7.76 -18.67 -0.02
CA TYR A 95 8.05 -19.09 1.34
C TYR A 95 6.89 -19.86 1.97
N VAL A 96 5.66 -19.34 1.85
CA VAL A 96 4.47 -19.99 2.42
C VAL A 96 4.21 -21.32 1.72
N ALA A 97 4.31 -21.38 0.40
CA ALA A 97 4.15 -22.62 -0.37
C ALA A 97 5.13 -23.71 0.09
N ARG A 98 6.38 -23.34 0.42
CA ARG A 98 7.40 -24.28 0.89
C ARG A 98 7.23 -24.67 2.36
N LYS A 99 7.01 -23.71 3.25
CA LYS A 99 6.93 -23.95 4.70
C LYS A 99 5.61 -24.61 5.11
N TYR A 100 4.51 -24.20 4.50
CA TYR A 100 3.17 -24.72 4.77
C TYR A 100 2.71 -25.72 3.70
N SER A 101 3.63 -26.29 2.91
CA SER A 101 3.35 -27.32 1.89
C SER A 101 2.49 -28.49 2.41
N LYS A 102 2.58 -28.81 3.70
CA LYS A 102 1.80 -29.87 4.35
C LYS A 102 0.37 -29.45 4.75
N HIS A 103 0.07 -28.16 4.80
CA HIS A 103 -1.27 -27.66 5.04
C HIS A 103 -1.98 -27.55 3.68
N SER A 104 -2.96 -28.43 3.44
CA SER A 104 -3.80 -28.31 2.25
C SER A 104 -4.62 -27.03 2.33
N PHE A 105 -4.21 -25.99 1.60
CA PHE A 105 -5.07 -24.86 1.27
C PHE A 105 -6.22 -25.38 0.40
N LYS A 106 -7.28 -25.88 1.04
CA LYS A 106 -8.52 -26.20 0.35
C LYS A 106 -9.30 -24.90 0.19
N LEU A 107 -9.51 -24.47 -1.06
CA LEU A 107 -10.46 -23.41 -1.36
C LEU A 107 -11.85 -23.91 -0.94
N GLN A 108 -12.33 -23.45 0.21
CA GLN A 108 -13.68 -23.71 0.69
C GLN A 108 -14.50 -22.44 0.55
N ILE A 109 -15.75 -22.58 0.10
CA ILE A 109 -16.68 -21.45 0.06
C ILE A 109 -16.98 -21.07 1.51
N PRO A 110 -16.71 -19.82 1.92
CA PRO A 110 -16.91 -19.40 3.30
C PRO A 110 -18.39 -19.46 3.65
N LYS A 111 -18.70 -19.85 4.89
CA LYS A 111 -20.08 -19.87 5.38
C LYS A 111 -20.55 -18.43 5.59
N TRP A 112 -21.86 -18.19 5.45
CA TRP A 112 -22.44 -16.85 5.67
C TRP A 112 -22.10 -16.27 7.05
N THR A 113 -21.98 -17.13 8.07
CA THR A 113 -21.54 -16.74 9.41
C THR A 113 -20.13 -16.14 9.42
N GLU A 114 -19.19 -16.71 8.66
CA GLU A 114 -17.82 -16.22 8.55
C GLU A 114 -17.78 -14.89 7.79
N VAL A 115 -18.56 -14.79 6.70
CA VAL A 115 -18.71 -13.54 5.93
C VAL A 115 -19.24 -12.42 6.82
N LYS A 116 -20.27 -12.69 7.63
CA LYS A 116 -20.84 -11.72 8.56
C LYS A 116 -19.81 -11.24 9.59
N THR A 117 -19.03 -12.14 10.19
CA THR A 117 -17.96 -11.78 11.13
C THR A 117 -16.89 -10.92 10.46
N ILE A 118 -16.48 -11.25 9.22
CA ILE A 118 -15.52 -10.45 8.46
C ILE A 118 -16.07 -9.04 8.22
N LEU A 119 -17.36 -8.90 7.89
CA LEU A 119 -18.01 -7.60 7.68
C LEU A 119 -18.14 -6.80 8.98
N GLU A 120 -18.52 -7.43 10.10
CA GLU A 120 -18.63 -6.77 11.41
C GLU A 120 -17.28 -6.26 11.93
N LEU A 121 -16.17 -6.90 11.55
CA LEU A 121 -14.81 -6.41 11.87
C LEU A 121 -14.29 -5.42 10.82
N GLY A 122 -14.60 -5.65 9.55
CA GLY A 122 -14.12 -4.87 8.42
C GLY A 122 -14.75 -3.49 8.33
N ILE A 123 -16.09 -3.39 8.48
CA ILE A 123 -16.82 -2.12 8.35
C ILE A 123 -16.34 -1.08 9.37
N PRO A 124 -16.24 -1.38 10.69
CA PRO A 124 -15.72 -0.41 11.66
C PRO A 124 -14.29 0.00 11.38
N SER A 125 -13.44 -0.92 10.93
CA SER A 125 -12.04 -0.65 10.59
C SER A 125 -11.93 0.32 9.41
N ILE A 126 -12.77 0.16 8.39
CA ILE A 126 -12.82 1.06 7.23
C ILE A 126 -13.29 2.46 7.67
N ILE A 127 -14.34 2.54 8.49
CA ILE A 127 -14.84 3.82 9.02
C ILE A 127 -13.75 4.52 9.84
N GLN A 128 -13.05 3.78 10.70
CA GLN A 128 -11.93 4.31 11.48
C GLN A 128 -10.83 4.90 10.58
N MET A 129 -10.43 4.18 9.52
CA MET A 129 -9.44 4.70 8.57
C MET A 129 -9.93 5.98 7.88
N ILE A 130 -11.19 6.04 7.44
CA ILE A 130 -11.76 7.24 6.81
C ILE A 130 -11.69 8.44 7.77
N VAL A 131 -12.05 8.25 9.04
CA VAL A 131 -11.99 9.31 10.05
C VAL A 131 -10.56 9.78 10.30
N ILE A 132 -9.59 8.86 10.36
CA ILE A 132 -8.17 9.20 10.51
C ILE A 132 -7.68 10.03 9.32
N TYR A 133 -7.95 9.58 8.09
CA TYR A 133 -7.52 10.31 6.88
C TYR A 133 -8.20 11.68 6.76
N ALA A 134 -9.49 11.78 7.10
CA ALA A 134 -10.20 13.06 7.13
C ALA A 134 -9.58 14.01 8.17
N GLY A 135 -9.31 13.50 9.38
CA GLY A 135 -8.63 14.27 10.43
C GLY A 135 -7.25 14.75 10.01
N MET A 136 -6.44 13.89 9.38
CA MET A 136 -5.13 14.28 8.84
C MET A 136 -5.25 15.38 7.77
N ASN A 137 -6.24 15.32 6.89
CA ASN A 137 -6.47 16.36 5.89
C ASN A 137 -6.85 17.70 6.53
N VAL A 138 -7.67 17.69 7.59
CA VAL A 138 -8.00 18.91 8.34
C VAL A 138 -6.76 19.51 9.00
N ILE A 139 -5.93 18.67 9.63
CA ILE A 139 -4.66 19.12 10.23
C ILE A 139 -3.74 19.70 9.15
N LEU A 140 -3.56 19.01 8.03
CA LEU A 140 -2.76 19.49 6.91
C LEU A 140 -3.27 20.83 6.37
N SER A 141 -4.59 21.00 6.22
CA SER A 141 -5.20 22.27 5.81
C SER A 141 -4.90 23.39 6.81
N ALA A 142 -5.03 23.11 8.11
CA ALA A 142 -4.69 24.07 9.15
C ALA A 142 -3.20 24.43 9.15
N VAL A 143 -2.30 23.44 9.03
CA VAL A 143 -0.85 23.65 8.96
C VAL A 143 -0.46 24.45 7.72
N ASN A 144 -1.08 24.17 6.57
CA ASN A 144 -0.87 24.94 5.34
C ASN A 144 -1.25 26.42 5.50
N ALA A 145 -2.21 26.75 6.37
CA ALA A 145 -2.57 28.14 6.68
C ALA A 145 -1.49 28.89 7.50
N PHE A 146 -0.59 28.17 8.20
CA PHE A 146 0.50 28.75 8.99
C PHE A 146 1.80 28.98 8.18
N GLY A 147 1.81 28.69 6.88
CA GLY A 147 2.94 28.94 5.99
C GLY A 147 3.86 27.73 5.77
N VAL A 148 4.72 27.82 4.75
CA VAL A 148 5.51 26.71 4.20
C VAL A 148 6.43 26.05 5.24
N ASP A 149 7.00 26.83 6.17
CA ASP A 149 7.90 26.30 7.21
C ASP A 149 7.19 25.37 8.21
N ALA A 150 5.91 25.64 8.53
CA ALA A 150 5.10 24.79 9.41
C ALA A 150 4.75 23.46 8.72
N VAL A 151 4.51 23.50 7.41
CA VAL A 151 4.22 22.30 6.59
C VAL A 151 5.44 21.39 6.52
N VAL A 152 6.63 21.96 6.27
CA VAL A 152 7.89 21.21 6.21
C VAL A 152 8.23 20.61 7.58
N GLY A 153 8.04 21.35 8.67
CA GLY A 153 8.23 20.85 10.05
C GLY A 153 7.25 19.74 10.42
N PHE A 154 5.98 19.85 10.04
CA PHE A 154 4.98 18.79 10.28
C PHE A 154 5.29 17.52 9.49
N GLY A 155 5.75 17.64 8.23
CA GLY A 155 6.20 16.51 7.42
C GLY A 155 7.39 15.77 8.03
N ALA A 156 8.36 16.49 8.58
CA ALA A 156 9.49 15.90 9.30
C ALA A 156 9.05 15.19 10.60
N ALA A 157 8.08 15.76 11.33
CA ALA A 157 7.55 15.14 12.55
C ALA A 157 6.78 13.84 12.28
N GLN A 158 6.07 13.75 11.15
CA GLN A 158 5.36 12.52 10.76
C GLN A 158 6.29 11.39 10.31
N THR A 159 7.45 11.71 9.75
CA THR A 159 8.44 10.71 9.34
C THR A 159 9.26 10.14 10.52
N LEU A 160 9.21 10.79 11.69
CA LEU A 160 9.87 10.38 12.93
C LEU A 160 9.03 9.46 13.83
N ARG A 161 7.73 9.24 13.54
CA ARG A 161 6.84 8.30 14.26
C ARG A 161 6.65 7.00 13.50
#